data_AF-A0A1E7M036-F1
#
_entry.id   AF-A0A1E7M036-F1
#
_cell.length_a   1.000
_cell.length_b   1.000
_cell.length_c   1.000
_cell.angle_alpha   90.00
_cell.angle_beta   90.00
_cell.angle_gamma   90.00
#
_symmetry.space_group_name_H-M   'P 1'
#
loop_
_entity.id
_entity.type
_entity.pdbx_description
1 polymer ?
#
loop_
_entity_poly.entity_id
_entity_poly.type
_entity_poly.pdbx_seq_one_letter_code
_entity_poly.pdbx_strand_id
1 'polypeptide(L)'
;MVDVGTFAQYLRELTARLDPGSGWYGVFTRRDPQGMRSCLDGVEIPPWDVVESLLADLAALHGTQVAERVSVRAAALYSASVAAHDRRPGGRQELVHRLELMIREQGRAAERLRTAGAAGAAGPTGA
;
A
#
# COMPACT_ATOMS: atom_id res chain seq x y z
N MET A 1 -6.58 -11.83 -20.44
CA MET A 1 -5.27 -11.65 -19.79
C MET A 1 -5.47 -10.62 -18.70
N VAL A 2 -5.22 -10.93 -17.43
CA VAL A 2 -5.37 -9.93 -16.36
C VAL A 2 -4.16 -9.02 -16.42
N ASP A 3 -4.39 -7.72 -16.56
CA ASP A 3 -3.38 -6.69 -16.48
C ASP A 3 -3.70 -5.68 -15.37
N VAL A 4 -2.77 -4.76 -15.10
CA VAL A 4 -2.92 -3.72 -14.08
C VAL A 4 -4.16 -2.87 -14.29
N GLY A 5 -4.57 -2.63 -15.54
CA GLY A 5 -5.79 -1.89 -15.88
C GLY A 5 -7.07 -2.62 -15.47
N THR A 6 -7.07 -3.95 -15.52
CA THR A 6 -8.20 -4.77 -15.05
C THR A 6 -8.39 -4.66 -13.54
N PHE A 7 -7.31 -4.69 -12.77
CA PHE A 7 -7.38 -4.47 -11.32
C PHE A 7 -7.73 -3.02 -10.99
N ALA A 8 -7.18 -2.04 -11.70
CA ALA A 8 -7.52 -0.63 -11.52
C ALA A 8 -9.00 -0.35 -11.80
N GLN A 9 -9.57 -0.96 -12.85
CA GLN A 9 -11.01 -0.91 -13.13
C GLN A 9 -11.84 -1.42 -11.96
N TYR A 10 -11.48 -2.58 -11.41
CA TYR A 10 -12.15 -3.16 -10.26
C TYR A 10 -12.02 -2.27 -9.01
N LEU A 11 -10.85 -1.68 -8.80
CA LEU A 11 -10.60 -0.77 -7.69
C LEU A 11 -11.45 0.50 -7.81
N ARG A 12 -11.59 1.08 -9.01
CA ARG A 12 -12.49 2.23 -9.28
C ARG A 12 -13.95 1.90 -8.96
N GLU A 13 -14.42 0.71 -9.35
CA GLU A 13 -15.79 0.27 -9.05
C GLU A 13 -16.02 0.06 -7.56
N LEU A 14 -15.01 -0.40 -6.83
CA LEU A 14 -15.04 -0.55 -5.38
C LEU A 14 -15.10 0.83 -4.70
N THR A 15 -14.19 1.74 -5.06
CA THR A 15 -14.09 3.06 -4.42
C THR A 15 -15.26 3.97 -4.78
N ALA A 16 -15.91 3.78 -5.93
CA ALA A 16 -17.16 4.48 -6.28
C ALA A 16 -18.33 4.17 -5.34
N ARG A 17 -18.24 3.10 -4.53
CA ARG A 17 -19.23 2.74 -3.50
C ARG A 17 -18.85 3.25 -2.12
N LEU A 18 -17.65 3.80 -1.96
CA LEU A 18 -17.15 4.33 -0.71
C LEU A 18 -17.38 5.84 -0.66
N ASP A 19 -17.59 6.38 0.54
CA ASP A 19 -17.69 7.81 0.76
C ASP A 19 -16.28 8.44 0.84
N PRO A 20 -15.89 9.35 -0.08
CA PRO A 20 -14.60 10.03 -0.01
C PRO A 20 -14.46 10.99 1.19
N GLY A 21 -15.57 11.30 1.87
CA GLY A 21 -15.58 12.10 3.10
C GLY A 21 -15.16 11.32 4.36
N SER A 22 -15.28 10.00 4.36
CA SER A 22 -15.11 9.16 5.55
C SER A 22 -14.27 7.90 5.29
N GLY A 23 -14.08 7.08 6.33
CA GLY A 23 -13.31 5.84 6.25
C GLY A 23 -11.82 6.04 5.90
N TRP A 24 -11.16 4.91 5.62
CA TRP A 24 -9.78 4.88 5.12
C TRP A 24 -9.67 5.46 3.72
N TYR A 25 -10.67 5.27 2.85
CA TYR A 25 -10.66 5.85 1.51
C TYR A 25 -10.51 7.38 1.56
N GLY A 26 -11.27 8.06 2.40
CA GLY A 26 -11.12 9.51 2.60
C GLY A 26 -9.75 9.89 3.19
N VAL A 27 -9.21 9.08 4.13
CA VAL A 27 -7.88 9.32 4.71
C VAL A 27 -6.79 9.23 3.64
N PHE A 28 -6.78 8.18 2.81
CA PHE A 28 -5.78 8.02 1.75
C PHE A 28 -5.90 9.12 0.70
N THR A 29 -7.11 9.46 0.29
CA THR A 29 -7.34 10.50 -0.73
C THR A 29 -6.91 11.89 -0.24
N ARG A 30 -7.00 12.17 1.06
CA ARG A 30 -6.48 13.42 1.64
C ARG A 30 -4.96 13.40 1.87
N ARG A 31 -4.43 12.26 2.31
CA ARG A 31 -3.00 12.11 2.66
C ARG A 31 -2.11 12.08 1.42
N ASP A 32 -2.54 11.35 0.39
CA ASP A 32 -1.84 11.24 -0.89
C ASP A 32 -2.83 11.14 -2.07
N PRO A 33 -3.37 12.29 -2.52
CA PRO A 33 -4.29 12.33 -3.65
C PRO A 33 -3.66 11.89 -4.97
N GLN A 34 -2.33 12.04 -5.10
CA GLN A 34 -1.61 11.67 -6.33
C GLN A 34 -1.44 10.16 -6.39
N GLY A 35 -0.92 9.53 -5.33
CA GLY A 35 -0.75 8.08 -5.26
C GLY A 35 -2.08 7.34 -5.40
N MET A 36 -3.16 7.84 -4.79
CA MET A 36 -4.49 7.26 -4.97
C MET A 36 -4.96 7.34 -6.43
N ARG A 37 -4.76 8.47 -7.10
CA ARG A 37 -5.07 8.59 -8.55
C ARG A 37 -4.22 7.67 -9.40
N SER A 38 -2.92 7.56 -9.15
CA SER A 38 -2.03 6.63 -9.86
C SER A 38 -2.52 5.18 -9.75
N CYS A 39 -2.99 4.77 -8.57
CA CYS A 39 -3.58 3.44 -8.35
C CYS A 39 -4.89 3.24 -9.12
N LEU A 40 -5.78 4.24 -9.06
CA LEU A 40 -7.06 4.20 -9.76
C LEU A 40 -6.93 4.28 -11.27
N ASP A 41 -5.89 4.94 -11.80
CA ASP A 41 -5.59 5.03 -13.23
C ASP A 41 -4.82 3.79 -13.74
N GLY A 42 -4.39 2.90 -12.84
CA GLY A 42 -3.62 1.70 -13.18
C GLY A 42 -2.17 1.98 -13.57
N VAL A 43 -1.64 3.15 -13.18
CA VAL A 43 -0.23 3.52 -13.32
C VAL A 43 0.61 2.79 -12.27
N GLU A 44 0.08 2.70 -11.05
CA GLU A 44 0.70 2.01 -9.92
C GLU A 44 -0.23 0.92 -9.37
N ILE A 45 0.36 -0.07 -8.71
CA ILE A 45 -0.40 -1.06 -7.93
C ILE A 45 -0.35 -0.61 -6.47
N PRO A 46 -1.50 -0.37 -5.80
CA PRO A 46 -1.51 -0.01 -4.39
C PRO A 46 -0.93 -1.14 -3.54
N PRO A 47 -0.36 -0.86 -2.37
CA PRO A 47 -0.05 -1.89 -1.38
C PRO A 47 -1.30 -2.70 -0.98
N TRP A 48 -1.14 -3.99 -0.64
CA TRP A 48 -2.27 -4.85 -0.28
C TRP A 48 -2.99 -4.37 1.01
N ASP A 49 -2.26 -3.82 1.98
CA ASP A 49 -2.83 -3.25 3.21
C ASP A 49 -3.77 -2.06 2.94
N VAL A 50 -3.51 -1.29 1.89
CA VAL A 50 -4.43 -0.24 1.40
C VAL A 50 -5.71 -0.88 0.88
N VAL A 51 -5.62 -1.97 0.12
CA VAL A 51 -6.78 -2.70 -0.41
C VAL A 51 -7.61 -3.30 0.74
N GLU A 52 -6.96 -3.90 1.74
CA GLU A 52 -7.62 -4.42 2.95
C GLU A 52 -8.38 -3.33 3.71
N SER A 53 -7.78 -2.15 3.83
CA SER A 53 -8.42 -1.00 4.48
C SER A 53 -9.67 -0.53 3.72
N LEU A 54 -9.64 -0.54 2.37
CA LEU A 54 -10.81 -0.21 1.54
C LEU A 54 -11.91 -1.28 1.63
N LEU A 55 -11.54 -2.56 1.75
CA LEU A 55 -12.48 -3.65 1.99
C LEU A 55 -13.13 -3.54 3.38
N ALA A 56 -12.38 -3.07 4.39
CA ALA A 56 -12.92 -2.80 5.72
C ALA A 56 -13.94 -1.65 5.69
N ASP A 57 -13.67 -0.57 4.96
CA ASP A 57 -14.66 0.50 4.74
C ASP A 57 -15.93 -0.04 4.06
N LEU A 58 -15.76 -0.91 3.05
CA LEU A 58 -16.88 -1.56 2.37
C LEU A 58 -17.70 -2.45 3.32
N ALA A 59 -17.04 -3.18 4.22
CA ALA A 59 -17.69 -4.00 5.23
C ALA A 59 -18.49 -3.15 6.23
N ALA A 60 -17.97 -1.98 6.60
CA ALA A 60 -18.67 -1.03 7.47
C ALA A 60 -19.95 -0.47 6.82
N LEU A 61 -19.95 -0.27 5.50
CA LEU A 61 -21.08 0.30 4.76
C LEU A 61 -22.12 -0.73 4.29
N HIS A 62 -21.68 -1.91 3.85
CA HIS A 62 -22.52 -2.91 3.17
C HIS A 62 -22.55 -4.27 3.87
N GLY A 63 -21.88 -4.40 5.01
CA GLY A 63 -21.81 -5.64 5.78
C GLY A 63 -20.70 -6.59 5.31
N THR A 64 -20.28 -7.44 6.24
CA THR A 64 -19.11 -8.33 6.10
C THR A 64 -19.28 -9.36 4.98
N GLN A 65 -20.47 -9.91 4.77
CA GLN A 65 -20.71 -10.90 3.70
C GLN A 65 -20.51 -10.34 2.29
N VAL A 66 -20.80 -9.06 2.08
CA VAL A 66 -20.53 -8.39 0.79
C VAL A 66 -19.02 -8.20 0.64
N ALA A 67 -18.35 -7.73 1.69
CA ALA A 67 -16.91 -7.52 1.70
C ALA A 67 -16.11 -8.80 1.45
N GLU A 68 -16.50 -9.95 2.03
CA GLU A 68 -15.83 -11.24 1.81
C GLU A 68 -15.89 -11.71 0.35
N ARG A 69 -17.05 -11.53 -0.32
CA ARG A 69 -17.14 -11.88 -1.75
C ARG A 69 -16.26 -10.98 -2.61
N VAL A 70 -16.18 -9.69 -2.24
CA VAL A 70 -15.37 -8.69 -2.92
C VAL A 70 -13.87 -8.91 -2.64
N SER A 71 -13.49 -9.36 -1.45
CA SER A 71 -12.11 -9.59 -1.03
C SER A 71 -11.47 -10.73 -1.81
N VAL A 72 -12.17 -11.86 -1.98
CA VAL A 72 -11.68 -13.01 -2.78
C VAL A 72 -11.38 -12.58 -4.21
N ARG A 73 -12.29 -11.83 -4.83
CA ARG A 73 -12.08 -11.31 -6.19
C ARG A 73 -10.96 -10.27 -6.25
N ALA A 74 -10.85 -9.40 -5.24
CA ALA A 74 -9.77 -8.42 -5.14
C ALA A 74 -8.40 -9.11 -5.06
N ALA A 75 -8.26 -10.13 -4.21
CA ALA A 75 -7.02 -10.87 -4.01
C ALA A 75 -6.55 -11.59 -5.28
N ALA A 76 -7.48 -12.20 -6.03
CA ALA A 76 -7.18 -12.86 -7.29
C ALA A 76 -6.68 -11.86 -8.36
N LEU A 77 -7.38 -10.74 -8.52
CA LEU A 77 -7.00 -9.70 -9.49
C LEU A 77 -5.69 -9.01 -9.11
N TYR A 78 -5.49 -8.74 -7.82
CA TYR A 78 -4.26 -8.16 -7.28
C TYR A 78 -3.06 -9.05 -7.58
N SER A 79 -3.13 -10.32 -7.19
CA SER A 79 -2.05 -11.29 -7.37
C SER A 79 -1.68 -11.46 -8.85
N ALA A 80 -2.69 -11.54 -9.72
CA ALA A 80 -2.47 -11.63 -11.16
C ALA A 80 -1.84 -10.37 -11.76
N SER A 81 -2.23 -9.19 -11.26
CA SER A 81 -1.71 -7.90 -11.73
C SER A 81 -0.27 -7.67 -11.28
N VAL A 82 0.07 -8.01 -10.02
CA VAL A 82 1.44 -7.99 -9.51
C VAL A 82 2.32 -8.95 -10.31
N ALA A 83 1.89 -10.19 -10.51
CA ALA A 83 2.64 -11.17 -11.28
C ALA A 83 2.81 -10.77 -12.77
N ALA A 84 1.87 -10.04 -13.36
CA ALA A 84 2.01 -9.47 -14.70
C ALA A 84 2.98 -8.29 -14.72
N HIS A 85 2.91 -7.41 -13.71
CA HIS A 85 3.80 -6.27 -13.55
C HIS A 85 5.26 -6.71 -13.38
N ASP A 86 5.52 -7.68 -12.53
CA ASP A 86 6.86 -8.21 -12.24
C ASP A 86 7.51 -8.89 -13.46
N ARG A 87 6.70 -9.47 -14.35
CA ARG A 87 7.14 -10.13 -15.58
C ARG A 87 7.46 -9.15 -16.72
N ARG A 88 7.22 -7.86 -16.56
CA ARG A 88 7.62 -6.85 -17.56
C ARG A 88 9.15 -6.80 -17.66
N PRO A 89 9.74 -6.65 -18.86
CA PRO A 89 11.18 -6.52 -19.02
C PRO A 89 11.69 -5.32 -18.21
N GLY A 90 12.66 -5.56 -17.32
CA GLY A 90 13.19 -4.59 -16.35
C GLY A 90 12.50 -4.58 -14.97
N GLY A 91 11.31 -5.17 -14.82
CA GLY A 91 10.55 -5.15 -13.55
C GLY A 91 11.29 -5.81 -12.38
N ARG A 92 11.92 -6.97 -12.64
CA ARG A 92 12.78 -7.64 -11.65
C ARG A 92 13.95 -6.75 -11.19
N GLN A 93 14.52 -5.95 -12.08
CA GLN A 93 15.67 -5.08 -11.76
C GLN A 93 15.22 -3.88 -10.92
N GLU A 94 14.07 -3.28 -11.24
CA GLU A 94 13.46 -2.21 -10.45
C GLU A 94 13.07 -2.68 -9.03
N LEU A 95 12.52 -3.89 -8.91
CA LEU A 95 12.22 -4.52 -7.62
C LEU A 95 13.47 -4.72 -6.76
N VAL A 96 14.55 -5.22 -7.37
CA VAL A 96 15.84 -5.38 -6.68
C VAL A 96 16.38 -4.02 -6.25
N HIS A 97 16.30 -3.00 -7.11
CA HIS A 97 16.76 -1.66 -6.79
C HIS A 97 16.00 -1.02 -5.62
N ARG A 98 14.66 -1.14 -5.61
CA ARG A 98 13.83 -0.69 -4.47
C ARG A 98 14.13 -1.45 -3.19
N LEU A 99 14.32 -2.77 -3.27
CA LEU A 99 14.67 -3.58 -2.11
C LEU A 99 16.01 -3.13 -1.51
N GLU A 100 17.03 -2.91 -2.34
CA GLU A 100 18.32 -2.38 -1.90
C GLU A 100 18.18 -1.00 -1.26
N LEU A 101 17.30 -0.13 -1.77
CA LEU A 101 17.03 1.17 -1.17
C LEU A 101 16.41 1.03 0.23
N MET A 102 15.38 0.19 0.38
CA MET A 102 14.72 -0.05 1.68
C MET A 102 15.68 -0.68 2.71
N ILE A 103 16.55 -1.60 2.30
CA ILE A 103 17.57 -2.19 3.18
C ILE A 103 18.53 -1.11 3.69
N ARG A 104 18.97 -0.20 2.82
CA ARG A 104 19.84 0.93 3.22
C ARG A 104 19.12 1.88 4.18
N GLU A 105 17.85 2.17 3.94
CA GLU A 105 17.06 3.03 4.82
C GLU A 105 16.83 2.41 6.19
N GLN A 106 16.52 1.10 6.25
CA GLN A 106 16.43 0.33 7.49
C GLN A 106 17.76 0.38 8.27
N GLY A 107 18.90 0.19 7.58
CA GLY A 107 20.22 0.31 8.20
C GLY A 107 20.48 1.70 8.80
N ARG A 108 20.13 2.76 8.08
CA ARG A 108 20.24 4.15 8.59
C ARG A 108 19.30 4.42 9.76
N ALA A 109 18.08 3.89 9.74
CA ALA A 109 17.14 4.02 10.84
C ALA A 109 17.65 3.29 12.11
N ALA A 110 18.20 2.10 11.95
CA ALA A 110 18.82 1.33 13.04
C ALA A 110 20.07 2.01 13.61
N GLU A 111 20.90 2.64 12.76
CA GLU A 111 22.05 3.45 13.20
C GLU A 111 21.58 4.62 14.08
N ARG A 112 20.58 5.39 13.62
CA ARG A 112 20.01 6.51 14.38
C ARG A 112 19.47 6.08 15.75
N LEU A 113 18.81 4.92 15.81
CA LEU A 113 18.29 4.38 17.08
C LEU A 113 19.43 4.01 18.04
N ARG A 114 20.52 3.40 17.54
CA ARG A 114 21.72 3.10 18.34
C ARG A 114 22.40 4.37 18.86
N THR A 115 22.58 5.39 18.01
CA THR A 115 23.20 6.66 18.41
C THR A 115 22.34 7.41 19.43
N ALA A 116 21.01 7.41 19.27
CA ALA A 116 20.08 8.01 20.22
C ALA A 116 20.11 7.30 21.59
N GLY A 117 20.18 5.96 21.60
CA GLY A 117 20.32 5.17 22.83
C GLY A 117 21.66 5.39 23.54
N ALA A 118 22.76 5.49 22.79
CA ALA A 118 24.09 5.78 23.34
C ALA A 118 24.20 7.20 23.91
N ALA A 119 23.58 8.20 23.27
CA ALA A 119 23.51 9.57 23.78
C ALA A 119 22.65 9.67 25.05
N GLY A 120 21.58 8.87 25.16
CA GLY A 120 20.76 8.77 26.37
C GLY A 120 21.45 8.08 27.55
N ALA A 121 22.37 7.13 27.28
CA ALA A 121 23.18 6.46 28.30
C ALA A 121 24.38 7.31 28.79
N ALA A 122 24.71 8.40 28.10
CA ALA A 122 25.81 9.31 28.43
C ALA A 122 25.34 10.63 29.11
N GLY A 123 24.12 10.69 29.66
CA GLY A 123 23.62 11.79 30.50
C GLY A 123 24.26 11.81 31.90
N PRO A 124 24.34 12.97 32.58
CA PRO A 124 25.56 13.46 33.24
C PRO A 124 25.94 12.70 34.52
N THR A 125 27.18 12.18 34.56
CA THR A 125 27.89 11.95 35.81
C THR A 125 28.48 13.30 36.25
N GLY A 126 27.86 13.97 37.22
CA GLY A 126 28.47 15.13 37.87
C GLY A 126 27.50 16.07 38.55
N ALA A 127 27.26 15.85 39.85
CA ALA A 127 27.45 16.83 40.95
C ALA A 127 27.16 16.11 42.28
#